data_AF-A0A1F9E3B2-F1
#
_entry.id   AF-A0A1F9E3B2-F1
#
_cell.length_a   1.000
_cell.length_b   1.000
_cell.length_c   1.000
_cell.angle_alpha   90.00
_cell.angle_beta   90.00
_cell.angle_gamma   90.00
#
_symmetry.space_group_name_H-M   'P 1'
#
loop_
_entity.id
_entity.type
_entity.pdbx_description
1 polymer ?
#
loop_
_entity_poly.entity_id
_entity_poly.type
_entity_poly.pdbx_seq_one_letter_code
_entity_poly.pdbx_strand_id
1 'polypeptide(L)'
;MKEGEVKLPSPKAIPEWAGRYMVIQGKENPDWVWKLKGVMRPAPQSTTFYCRVFDEIQVTQAGLKVKDWTSLDGHPELILWEGCFEKKSNTVRQEKFV
;
A
#
# COMPACT_ATOMS: atom_id res chain seq x y z
N MET A 1 -13.37 27.68 -6.20
CA MET A 1 -13.98 26.35 -5.93
C MET A 1 -12.90 25.57 -5.19
N LYS A 2 -13.15 25.11 -3.96
CA LYS A 2 -12.13 24.36 -3.19
C LYS A 2 -11.85 23.06 -3.94
N GLU A 3 -10.69 22.95 -4.57
CA GLU A 3 -10.21 21.71 -5.17
C GLU A 3 -10.29 20.63 -4.09
N GLY A 4 -11.18 19.67 -4.34
CA GLY A 4 -11.60 18.69 -3.37
C GLY A 4 -10.37 17.99 -2.80
N GLU A 5 -10.27 18.01 -1.48
CA GLU A 5 -9.50 17.02 -0.73
C GLU A 5 -9.91 15.66 -1.29
N VAL A 6 -9.11 15.12 -2.23
CA VAL A 6 -9.25 13.74 -2.71
C VAL A 6 -8.95 12.93 -1.47
N LYS A 7 -9.99 12.62 -0.68
CA LYS A 7 -9.89 11.82 0.52
C LYS A 7 -9.32 10.49 0.08
N LEU A 8 -8.02 10.33 0.32
CA LEU A 8 -7.34 9.09 0.06
C LEU A 8 -8.04 8.05 0.93
N PRO A 9 -8.26 6.83 0.42
CA PRO A 9 -8.90 5.82 1.22
C PRO A 9 -8.02 5.56 2.44
N SER A 10 -8.64 5.59 3.62
CA SER A 10 -7.99 5.21 4.86
C SER A 10 -7.37 3.81 4.73
N PRO A 11 -6.29 3.51 5.49
CA PRO A 11 -5.67 2.20 5.46
C PRO A 11 -6.70 1.10 5.71
N LYS A 12 -6.69 0.09 4.83
CA LYS A 12 -7.56 -1.08 4.89
C LYS A 12 -6.71 -2.34 4.96
N ALA A 13 -7.36 -3.50 4.99
CA ALA A 13 -6.67 -4.74 4.72
C ALA A 13 -6.00 -4.67 3.34
N ILE A 14 -4.85 -5.32 3.21
CA ILE A 14 -4.16 -5.41 1.94
C ILE A 14 -5.04 -6.08 0.88
N PRO A 15 -4.93 -5.67 -0.39
CA PRO A 15 -5.66 -6.34 -1.45
C PRO A 15 -5.10 -7.76 -1.69
N GLU A 16 -5.97 -8.69 -2.08
CA GLU A 16 -5.63 -10.10 -2.27
C GLU A 16 -4.44 -10.31 -3.22
N TRP A 17 -4.37 -9.51 -4.29
CA TRP A 17 -3.29 -9.57 -5.27
C TRP A 17 -1.93 -9.16 -4.68
N ALA A 18 -1.90 -8.15 -3.80
CA ALA A 18 -0.67 -7.73 -3.12
C ALA A 18 -0.25 -8.76 -2.08
N GLY A 19 -1.20 -9.27 -1.29
CA GLY A 19 -0.94 -10.30 -0.30
C GLY A 19 -0.40 -11.58 -0.93
N ARG A 20 -1.05 -12.09 -1.98
CA ARG A 20 -0.54 -13.25 -2.73
C ARG A 20 0.83 -12.98 -3.34
N TYR A 21 1.06 -11.79 -3.89
CA TYR A 21 2.38 -11.46 -4.44
C TYR A 21 3.46 -11.50 -3.36
N MET A 22 3.26 -10.89 -2.20
CA MET A 22 4.22 -10.93 -1.08
C MET A 22 4.50 -12.36 -0.60
N VAL A 23 3.46 -13.20 -0.51
CA VAL A 23 3.61 -14.60 -0.07
C VAL A 23 4.32 -15.46 -1.12
N ILE A 24 3.98 -15.30 -2.39
CA ILE A 24 4.51 -16.16 -3.47
C ILE A 24 5.88 -15.66 -3.92
N GLN A 25 6.00 -14.37 -4.25
CA GLN A 25 7.22 -13.77 -4.78
C GLN A 25 8.16 -13.35 -3.66
N GLY A 26 7.63 -12.70 -2.63
CA GLY A 26 8.41 -12.29 -1.45
C GLY A 26 8.74 -13.45 -0.50
N LYS A 27 8.07 -14.60 -0.64
CA LYS A 27 8.17 -15.75 0.28
C LYS A 27 7.85 -15.38 1.74
N GLU A 28 7.06 -14.33 1.93
CA GLU A 28 6.66 -13.85 3.25
C GLU A 28 5.63 -14.80 3.87
N ASN A 29 5.52 -14.77 5.20
CA ASN A 29 4.55 -15.61 5.89
C ASN A 29 3.12 -15.11 5.60
N PRO A 30 2.22 -15.94 5.02
CA PRO A 30 0.86 -15.52 4.71
C PRO A 30 0.10 -15.01 5.94
N ASP A 31 0.25 -15.69 7.08
CA ASP A 31 -0.45 -15.34 8.32
C ASP A 31 -0.07 -13.95 8.82
N TRP A 32 1.18 -13.54 8.57
CA TRP A 32 1.68 -12.20 8.87
C TRP A 32 1.24 -11.20 7.81
N VAL A 33 1.36 -11.53 6.52
CA VAL A 33 0.94 -10.67 5.39
C VAL A 33 -0.53 -10.26 5.53
N TRP A 34 -1.43 -11.18 5.91
CA TRP A 34 -2.85 -10.88 6.09
C TRP A 34 -3.17 -9.99 7.30
N LYS A 35 -2.22 -9.81 8.23
CA LYS A 35 -2.35 -8.87 9.37
C LYS A 35 -1.91 -7.46 9.00
N LEU A 36 -1.19 -7.30 7.89
CA LEU A 36 -0.72 -6.01 7.41
C LEU A 36 -1.86 -5.12 6.92
N LYS A 37 -1.58 -3.83 6.87
CA LYS A 37 -2.48 -2.82 6.32
C LYS A 37 -1.95 -2.32 4.99
N GLY A 38 -2.87 -2.02 4.08
CA GLY A 38 -2.61 -1.46 2.78
C GLY A 38 -3.30 -0.11 2.62
N VAL A 39 -2.58 0.88 2.12
CA VAL A 39 -3.17 2.10 1.55
C VAL A 39 -3.10 2.02 0.04
N MET A 40 -4.17 2.42 -0.63
CA MET A 40 -4.24 2.45 -2.09
C MET A 40 -4.44 3.87 -2.57
N ARG A 41 -3.84 4.21 -3.71
CA ARG A 41 -4.01 5.50 -4.37
C ARG A 41 -4.23 5.29 -5.87
N PRO A 42 -5.25 5.91 -6.47
CA PRO A 42 -5.37 5.92 -7.93
C PRO A 42 -4.19 6.69 -8.55
N ALA A 43 -3.55 6.09 -9.54
CA ALA A 43 -2.52 6.76 -10.34
C ALA A 43 -3.16 7.81 -11.25
N PRO A 44 -2.40 8.81 -11.74
CA PRO A 44 -2.88 9.72 -12.79
C PRO A 44 -3.33 8.96 -14.05
N GLN A 45 -2.77 7.77 -14.28
CA GLN A 45 -3.28 6.83 -15.27
C GLN A 45 -4.48 6.07 -14.69
N SER A 46 -5.67 6.26 -15.27
CA SER A 46 -6.94 5.69 -14.73
C SER A 46 -6.98 4.17 -14.60
N THR A 47 -6.01 3.46 -15.17
CA THR A 47 -5.93 1.99 -15.13
C THR A 47 -4.98 1.46 -14.06
N THR A 48 -4.25 2.31 -13.35
CA THR A 48 -3.20 1.90 -12.42
C THR A 48 -3.52 2.36 -11.00
N PHE A 49 -3.32 1.48 -10.03
CA PHE A 49 -3.53 1.75 -8.62
C PHE A 49 -2.25 1.48 -7.86
N TYR A 50 -1.73 2.48 -7.16
CA TYR A 50 -0.61 2.30 -6.26
C TYR A 50 -1.10 1.67 -4.95
N CYS A 51 -0.33 0.75 -4.40
CA CYS A 51 -0.57 0.10 -3.11
C CYS A 51 0.72 0.09 -2.29
N ARG A 52 0.64 0.59 -1.06
CA ARG A 52 1.70 0.56 -0.04
C ARG A 52 1.18 -0.30 1.09
N VAL A 53 1.94 -1.33 1.42
CA VAL A 53 1.68 -2.23 2.53
C VAL A 53 2.63 -1.88 3.65
N PHE A 54 2.09 -1.77 4.86
CA PHE A 54 2.81 -1.44 6.07
C PHE A 54 2.24 -2.25 7.23
N ASP A 55 3.04 -2.34 8.29
CA ASP A 55 2.61 -2.98 9.54
C ASP A 55 2.09 -1.93 10.50
N GLU A 56 0.81 -2.06 10.90
CA GLU A 56 0.16 -1.11 11.79
C GLU A 56 0.87 -1.04 13.16
N ILE A 57 1.44 -2.16 13.62
CA ILE A 57 2.17 -2.24 14.89
C ILE A 57 3.48 -1.46 14.77
N GLN A 58 4.27 -1.67 13.72
CA GLN A 58 5.52 -0.93 13.48
C GLN A 58 5.29 0.57 13.35
N VAL A 59 4.28 0.96 12.59
CA VAL A 59 3.94 2.38 12.42
C VAL A 59 3.50 3.00 13.76
N THR A 60 2.67 2.29 14.53
CA THR A 60 2.26 2.75 15.86
C THR A 60 3.43 2.81 16.84
N GLN A 61 4.36 1.84 16.78
CA GLN A 61 5.58 1.83 17.59
C GLN A 61 6.53 2.98 17.24
N ALA A 62 6.57 3.39 15.97
CA ALA A 62 7.26 4.60 15.52
C ALA A 62 6.53 5.89 15.92
N GLY A 63 5.38 5.79 16.61
CA GLY A 63 4.56 6.94 17.01
C GLY A 63 3.80 7.59 15.85
N LEU A 64 3.75 6.93 14.69
CA LEU A 64 3.09 7.44 13.50
C LEU A 64 1.71 6.78 13.35
N LYS A 65 0.75 7.56 12.87
CA LYS A 65 -0.60 7.08 12.57
C LYS A 65 -0.86 7.25 11.09
N VAL A 66 -0.84 6.14 10.34
CA VAL A 66 -1.20 6.17 8.92
C VAL A 66 -2.68 6.53 8.82
N LYS A 67 -2.96 7.70 8.27
CA LYS A 67 -4.34 8.09 7.92
C LYS A 67 -4.59 7.87 6.44
N ASP A 68 -3.54 8.09 5.63
CA ASP A 68 -3.60 8.15 4.18
C ASP A 68 -2.27 7.70 3.57
N TRP A 69 -2.25 7.52 2.24
CA TRP A 69 -1.05 7.18 1.47
C TRP A 69 0.17 8.04 1.78
N THR A 70 -0.03 9.34 1.96
CA THR A 70 1.04 10.33 2.17
C THR A 70 1.64 10.27 3.58
N SER A 71 0.96 9.63 4.55
CA SER A 71 1.52 9.47 5.91
C SER A 71 2.80 8.64 5.91
N LEU A 72 2.99 7.79 4.90
CA LEU A 72 4.16 6.94 4.75
C LEU A 72 5.27 7.57 3.89
N ASP A 73 5.02 8.72 3.27
CA ASP A 73 5.97 9.35 2.32
C ASP A 73 7.27 9.78 2.99
N GLY A 74 7.17 10.26 4.23
CA GLY A 74 8.34 10.59 5.06
C GLY A 74 8.99 9.40 5.76
N HIS A 75 8.41 8.19 5.64
CA HIS A 75 8.87 6.99 6.35
C HIS A 75 8.88 5.76 5.43
N PRO A 76 9.68 5.77 4.36
CA PRO A 76 9.79 4.63 3.44
C PRO A 76 10.35 3.37 4.12
N GLU A 77 10.98 3.51 5.28
CA GLU A 77 11.43 2.40 6.14
C GLU A 77 10.28 1.59 6.75
N LEU A 78 9.10 2.20 6.94
CA LEU A 78 7.91 1.53 7.49
C LEU A 78 7.08 0.83 6.40
N ILE A 79 7.44 1.05 5.13
CA ILE A 79 6.77 0.43 3.99
C ILE A 79 7.42 -0.93 3.74
N LEU A 80 6.67 -1.98 4.08
CA LEU A 80 7.13 -3.37 3.93
C LEU A 80 7.07 -3.83 2.48
N TRP A 81 6.05 -3.36 1.75
CA TRP A 81 5.91 -3.66 0.35
C TRP A 81 5.24 -2.51 -0.37
N GLU A 82 5.68 -2.27 -1.58
CA GLU A 82 5.18 -1.20 -2.42
C GLU A 82 5.08 -1.66 -3.85
N GLY A 83 3.99 -1.26 -4.51
CA GLY A 83 3.82 -1.57 -5.91
C GLY A 83 2.58 -0.93 -6.49
N CYS A 84 2.34 -1.25 -7.75
CA CYS A 84 1.17 -0.84 -8.48
C CYS A 84 0.44 -2.04 -9.08
N PHE A 85 -0.88 -1.91 -9.19
CA PHE A 85 -1.74 -2.85 -9.87
C PHE A 85 -2.33 -2.18 -11.09
N GLU A 86 -2.04 -2.73 -12.26
CA GLU A 86 -2.61 -2.29 -13.52
C GLU A 86 -3.84 -3.13 -13.84
N LYS A 87 -5.03 -2.52 -13.75
CA LYS A 87 -6.31 -3.17 -14.04
C LYS A 87 -6.43 -3.59 -15.51
N LYS A 88 -5.77 -2.88 -16.43
CA LYS A 88 -5.84 -3.16 -17.88
C LYS A 88 -5.19 -4.50 -18.24
N SER A 89 -4.00 -4.75 -17.69
CA SER A 89 -3.26 -6.01 -17.91
C SER A 89 -3.48 -7.03 -16.80
N ASN A 90 -4.20 -6.65 -15.73
CA ASN A 90 -4.35 -7.42 -14.50
C ASN A 90 -2.99 -7.83 -13.89
N THR A 91 -2.01 -6.94 -14.00
CA THR A 91 -0.62 -7.20 -13.61
C THR A 91 -0.27 -6.42 -12.35
N VAL A 92 0.29 -7.13 -11.37
CA VAL A 92 0.92 -6.53 -10.19
C VAL A 92 2.38 -6.25 -10.53
N ARG A 93 2.84 -5.03 -10.31
CA ARG A 93 4.25 -4.67 -10.37
C ARG A 93 4.69 -4.19 -9.00
N GLN A 94 5.64 -4.90 -8.40
CA GLN A 94 6.32 -4.38 -7.23
C GLN A 94 7.26 -3.25 -7.69
N GLU A 95 7.05 -2.06 -7.18
CA GLU A 95 7.82 -0.87 -7.53
C GLU A 95 8.03 -0.06 -6.26
N LYS A 96 9.28 0.30 -5.99
CA LYS A 96 9.63 1.11 -4.83
C LYS A 96 9.66 2.56 -5.26
N PHE A 97 8.65 3.33 -4.86
CA PHE A 97 8.57 4.78 -4.96
C PHE A 97 9.41 5.39 -3.83
N VAL A 98 10.74 5.33 -3.98
CA VAL A 98 11.73 6.06 -3.16
C VAL A 98 12.03 7.41 -3.77
#